data_AF-A0A819HSK6-F1
#
_entry.id   AF-A0A819HSK6-F1
#
_cell.length_a   1.000
_cell.length_b   1.000
_cell.length_c   1.000
_cell.angle_alpha   90.00
_cell.angle_beta   90.00
_cell.angle_gamma   90.00
#
_symmetry.space_group_name_H-M   'P 1'
#
loop_
_entity.id
_entity.type
_entity.pdbx_description
1 polymer ?
#
loop_
_entity_poly.entity_id
_entity_poly.type
_entity_poly.pdbx_seq_one_letter_code
_entity_poly.pdbx_strand_id
1 'polypeptide(L)' 'FKTNDLSDNTMIYSCQSFCGGWGDRLRGILSVYILALLTNRHFMIDMNYPCEILKVLQPNVVN' A
#
# COMPACT_ATOMS: atom_id res chain seq x y z
N PHE A 1 -10.06 -3.07 7.87
CA PHE A 1 -9.55 -2.69 9.20
C PHE A 1 -10.10 -1.30 9.53
N LYS A 2 -10.85 -1.15 10.63
CA LYS A 2 -11.28 0.17 11.14
C LYS A 2 -10.52 0.41 12.45
N THR A 3 -9.68 1.43 12.48
CA THR A 3 -9.13 1.98 13.71
C THR A 3 -9.79 3.34 13.94
N ASN A 4 -10.55 3.43 15.03
CA ASN A 4 -10.84 4.70 15.68
C ASN A 4 -9.67 4.94 16.63
N ASP A 5 -8.84 5.94 16.33
CA ASP A 5 -8.41 7.04 17.22
C ASP A 5 -7.07 7.64 16.74
N LEU A 6 -7.00 8.97 16.70
CA LEU A 6 -5.82 9.86 16.65
C LEU A 6 -4.72 9.62 15.59
N SER A 7 -4.82 10.34 14.47
CA SER A 7 -3.70 10.74 13.58
C SER A 7 -2.62 9.68 13.32
N ASP A 8 -2.99 8.44 13.00
CA ASP A 8 -2.02 7.46 12.51
C ASP A 8 -1.35 8.07 11.27
N ASN A 9 -0.07 8.43 11.41
CA ASN A 9 0.73 9.10 10.38
C ASN A 9 1.02 8.07 9.28
N THR A 10 -0.01 7.77 8.50
CA THR A 10 -0.06 6.65 7.56
C THR A 10 -0.11 7.17 6.15
N MET A 11 0.59 6.51 5.25
CA MET A 11 0.53 6.73 3.82
C MET A 11 0.03 5.46 3.15
N ILE A 12 -1.08 5.60 2.42
CA ILE A 12 -1.80 4.48 1.82
C ILE A 12 -1.68 4.58 0.30
N TYR A 13 -1.16 3.54 -0.35
CA TYR A 13 -1.37 3.36 -1.78
C TYR A 13 -2.76 2.75 -1.99
N SER A 14 -3.65 3.44 -2.72
CA SER A 14 -5.01 2.95 -2.99
C SER A 14 -5.24 2.75 -4.50
N CYS A 15 -5.82 1.61 -4.85
CA CYS A 15 -6.28 1.29 -6.20
C CYS A 15 -7.49 0.35 -6.15
N GLN A 16 -8.69 0.92 -6.25
CA GLN A 16 -9.97 0.18 -6.21
C GLN A 16 -10.62 -0.04 -7.59
N SER A 17 -10.09 0.61 -8.62
CA SER A 17 -10.56 0.50 -10.00
C SER A 17 -9.35 0.33 -10.94
N PHE A 18 -9.56 0.49 -12.25
CA PHE A 18 -8.45 0.45 -13.20
C PHE A 18 -7.49 1.64 -12.96
N CYS A 19 -6.32 1.34 -12.38
CA CYS A 19 -5.24 2.30 -12.11
C CYS A 19 -3.95 2.00 -12.92
N GLY A 20 -4.10 1.37 -14.10
CA GLY A 20 -2.99 0.95 -14.95
C GLY A 20 -2.66 -0.55 -14.85
N GLY A 21 -1.59 -0.93 -15.55
CA GLY A 21 -1.11 -2.32 -15.62
C GLY A 21 -0.37 -2.77 -14.35
N TRP A 22 0.07 -4.03 -14.33
CA TRP A 22 0.81 -4.60 -13.19
C TRP A 22 2.10 -3.83 -12.86
N GLY A 23 2.84 -3.40 -13.89
CA GLY A 23 4.04 -2.59 -13.72
C GLY A 23 3.76 -1.21 -13.13
N ASP A 24 2.68 -0.54 -13.57
CA ASP A 24 2.28 0.77 -13.04
C ASP A 24 1.90 0.69 -11.56
N ARG A 25 1.17 -0.38 -11.20
CA ARG A 25 0.77 -0.64 -9.81
C ARG A 25 1.98 -0.87 -8.91
N LEU A 26 2.90 -1.73 -9.33
CA LEU A 26 4.13 -1.98 -8.58
C LEU A 26 4.95 -0.70 -8.42
N ARG A 27 5.10 0.08 -9.49
CA ARG A 27 5.76 1.39 -9.45
C ARG A 27 5.08 2.33 -8.46
N GLY A 28 3.75 2.39 -8.47
CA GLY A 28 2.95 3.19 -7.54
C GLY A 28 3.16 2.77 -6.08
N ILE A 29 3.04 1.48 -5.79
CA ILE A 29 3.29 0.88 -4.46
C ILE A 29 4.68 1.26 -3.95
N LEU A 30 5.72 1.06 -4.77
CA LEU A 30 7.10 1.37 -4.38
C LEU A 30 7.33 2.86 -4.16
N SER A 31 6.72 3.71 -4.99
CA SER A 31 6.84 5.17 -4.85
C SER A 31 6.24 5.64 -3.53
N VAL A 32 5.05 5.16 -3.18
CA VAL A 32 4.38 5.50 -1.92
C VAL A 32 5.13 4.92 -0.72
N TYR A 33 5.67 3.71 -0.83
CA TYR A 33 6.51 3.11 0.21
C TYR A 33 7.77 3.96 0.51
N ILE A 34 8.48 4.40 -0.54
CA ILE A 34 9.65 5.28 -0.37
C ILE A 34 9.25 6.60 0.29
N LEU A 35 8.13 7.21 -0.14
CA LEU A 35 7.62 8.44 0.49
C LEU A 35 7.26 8.23 1.96
N ALA A 36 6.67 7.08 2.30
CA ALA A 36 6.36 6.73 3.69
C ALA A 36 7.64 6.62 4.53
N LEU A 37 8.69 5.98 4.02
CA LEU A 37 10.01 5.91 4.68
C LEU A 37 10.62 7.31 4.89
N LEU A 38 10.64 8.14 3.85
CA LEU A 38 11.23 9.49 3.90
C LEU A 38 10.48 10.43 4.85
N THR A 39 9.19 10.20 5.05
CA THR A 39 8.33 11.04 5.90
C THR A 39 8.04 10.43 7.28
N ASN A 40 8.70 9.31 7.60
CA ASN A 40 8.51 8.54 8.84
C ASN A 40 7.02 8.22 9.10
N ARG A 41 6.38 7.64 8.09
CA ARG A 41 4.96 7.24 8.09
C ARG A 41 4.81 5.74 7.99
N HIS A 42 3.74 5.21 8.58
CA HIS A 42 3.33 3.83 8.36
C HIS A 42 2.87 3.66 6.91
N PHE A 43 3.30 2.58 6.25
CA PHE A 43 2.90 2.28 4.88
C PHE A 43 1.82 1.21 4.84
N MET A 44 0.77 1.44 4.06
CA MET A 44 -0.29 0.45 3.82
C MET A 44 -0.65 0.38 2.33
N ILE A 45 -1.20 -0.76 1.92
CA ILE A 45 -1.70 -1.01 0.56
C ILE A 45 -3.19 -1.32 0.64
N ASP A 46 -4.00 -0.57 -0.11
CA ASP A 46 -5.42 -0.82 -0.35
C ASP A 46 -5.63 -1.10 -1.84
N MET A 47 -5.49 -2.38 -2.24
CA MET A 47 -5.68 -2.82 -3.63
C MET A 47 -6.48 -4.12 -3.70
N ASN A 48 -7.69 -4.04 -4.23
CA ASN A 48 -8.62 -5.16 -4.39
C ASN A 48 -8.98 -5.47 -5.86
N TYR A 49 -8.63 -4.59 -6.79
CA TYR A 49 -8.80 -4.79 -8.23
C TYR A 49 -7.44 -5.05 -8.90
N PRO A 50 -7.34 -5.89 -9.96
CA PRO A 50 -8.34 -6.85 -10.42
C PRO A 50 -8.39 -8.12 -9.56
N CYS A 51 -7.46 -8.27 -8.62
CA CYS A 51 -7.44 -9.34 -7.64
C CYS A 51 -6.74 -8.87 -6.34
N GLU A 52 -6.90 -9.66 -5.28
CA GLU A 52 -6.26 -9.41 -3.99
C GLU A 52 -4.74 -9.50 -4.08
N ILE A 53 -4.04 -8.47 -3.63
CA ILE A 53 -2.58 -8.39 -3.70
C ILE A 53 -1.86 -9.50 -2.91
N LEU A 54 -2.51 -9.99 -1.85
CA LEU A 54 -1.99 -11.05 -0.98
C LEU A 54 -1.82 -12.40 -1.69
N LYS A 55 -2.40 -12.57 -2.88
CA LYS A 55 -2.20 -13.76 -3.72
C LYS A 55 -0.82 -13.78 -4.41
N VAL A 56 -0.16 -12.63 -4.50
CA VAL A 56 1.11 -12.46 -5.23
C VAL A 56 2.24 -12.00 -4.31
N LEU A 57 1.92 -11.17 -3.32
CA LEU A 57 2.89 -10.61 -2.37
C LEU A 57 2.52 -11.04 -0.95
N GLN A 58 3.49 -11.56 -0.21
CA GLN A 58 3.37 -11.76 1.23
C GLN A 58 4.08 -10.61 1.96
N PRO A 59 3.48 -10.06 3.03
CA PRO A 59 4.17 -9.14 3.92
C PRO A 59 5.44 -9.80 4.46
N ASN A 60 6.58 -9.13 4.31
CA ASN A 60 7.81 -9.59 4.95
C ASN A 60 7.77 -9.20 6.43
N VAL A 61 7.56 -10.18 7.30
CA VAL A 61 7.62 -9.99 8.75
C VAL A 61 9.08 -10.25 9.16
N VAL A 62 9.83 -9.18 9.42
CA VAL A 62 11.21 -9.28 9.93
C VAL A 62 11.14 -9.24 11.45
N ASN A 63 11.61 -10.32 12.10
CA ASN A 63 11.69 -10.44 13.56
C ASN A 63 12.70 -9.48 14.18
#